data_AF-A0AAW6PS66-F1
#
_entry.id   AF-A0AAW6PS66-F1
#
_cell.length_a   1.000
_cell.length_b   1.000
_cell.length_c   1.000
_cell.angle_alpha   90.00
_cell.angle_beta   90.00
_cell.angle_gamma   90.00
#
_symmetry.space_group_name_H-M   'P 1'
#
loop_
_entity.id
_entity.type
_entity.pdbx_description
1 polymer ?
#
loop_
_entity_poly.entity_id
_entity_poly.type
_entity_poly.pdbx_seq_one_letter_code
_entity_poly.pdbx_strand_id
1 'polypeptide(L)'
;MKTFVYHFDPTDKFYLGADEADVCQITGQPLIPGSATLQAPPSFDIGNERIAVFVSEEQGWTIAANNFWRPAMVRYQPVLGNPMTGRFSIIQYPAYELLKYPGIPRVMAPMTVGMALSGRLTYMQKRLEEVIHLYQERAQSVAPYDLVYEKIATEDLVLQMKRVVDEIFMNEWIRLEEAGQKFAEEHIIRVRAVNEVDSAPAGPTKTHLINMRDEDPMFFTVLTDLRNSFAHHFPVAEVYNLIGIDHLTVNTLYVKNGDVNTVRLIEVWLEDLVRSFNRFMVRTFGAPISGLH
;
A
#
# COMPACT_ATOMS: atom_id res chain seq x y z
N MET A 1 13.91 -37.48 19.48
CA MET A 1 14.58 -36.28 20.04
C MET A 1 14.31 -35.17 19.04
N LYS A 2 13.76 -34.03 19.46
CA LYS A 2 13.50 -32.92 18.53
C LYS A 2 14.81 -32.22 18.24
N THR A 3 15.16 -32.10 16.97
CA THR A 3 16.32 -31.31 16.53
C THR A 3 15.85 -29.88 16.31
N PHE A 4 16.59 -28.91 16.82
CA PHE A 4 16.29 -27.49 16.62
C PHE A 4 17.32 -26.86 15.69
N VAL A 5 16.87 -25.86 14.95
CA VAL A 5 17.75 -24.96 14.19
C VAL A 5 17.68 -23.58 14.83
N TYR A 6 18.84 -22.96 14.99
CA TYR A 6 19.01 -21.65 15.62
C TYR A 6 19.34 -20.63 14.56
N HIS A 7 18.44 -19.67 14.38
CA HIS A 7 18.52 -18.65 13.34
C HIS A 7 19.37 -17.47 13.80
N PHE A 8 20.12 -16.90 12.86
CA PHE A 8 20.87 -15.67 13.07
C PHE A 8 20.68 -14.71 11.90
N ASP A 9 20.88 -13.41 12.16
CA ASP A 9 20.87 -12.40 11.11
C ASP A 9 21.97 -12.69 10.07
N PRO A 10 21.69 -12.68 8.75
CA PRO A 10 22.69 -13.01 7.75
C PRO A 10 23.91 -12.09 7.74
N THR A 11 23.76 -10.83 8.15
CA THR A 11 24.80 -9.80 8.11
C THR A 11 25.53 -9.71 9.44
N ASP A 12 24.79 -9.41 10.50
CA ASP A 12 25.30 -9.12 11.83
C ASP A 12 25.39 -10.35 12.73
N LYS A 13 24.83 -11.49 12.28
CA LYS A 13 24.89 -12.82 12.92
C LYS A 13 24.31 -12.90 14.34
N PHE A 14 23.58 -11.88 14.80
CA PHE A 14 22.90 -11.95 16.09
C PHE A 14 21.75 -12.94 16.06
N TYR A 15 21.48 -13.57 17.19
CA TYR A 15 20.45 -14.60 17.35
C TYR A 15 19.04 -14.04 17.12
N LEU A 16 18.23 -14.75 16.32
CA LEU A 16 16.86 -14.38 15.96
C LEU A 16 15.79 -15.26 16.59
N GLY A 17 16.11 -16.51 16.90
CA GLY A 17 15.13 -17.48 17.39
C GLY A 17 15.51 -18.92 17.05
N ALA A 18 14.66 -19.87 17.44
CA ALA A 18 14.85 -21.28 17.15
C ALA A 18 13.54 -21.94 16.77
N ASP A 19 13.61 -22.82 15.77
CA ASP A 19 12.50 -23.62 15.27
C ASP A 19 12.87 -25.11 15.25
N GLU A 20 11.86 -25.98 15.23
CA GLU A 20 12.09 -27.42 15.03
C GLU A 20 12.58 -27.65 13.60
N ALA A 21 13.65 -28.44 13.45
CA ALA A 21 14.27 -28.67 12.16
C ALA A 21 13.38 -29.55 11.28
N ASP A 22 13.06 -29.05 10.08
CA ASP A 22 12.51 -29.89 9.02
C ASP A 22 13.51 -31.00 8.67
N VAL A 23 12.99 -32.13 8.19
CA VAL A 23 13.81 -33.29 7.85
C VAL A 23 13.71 -33.57 6.35
N CYS A 24 14.85 -33.73 5.69
CA CYS A 24 14.89 -34.15 4.30
C CYS A 24 14.27 -35.54 4.15
N GLN A 25 13.19 -35.64 3.36
CA GLN A 25 12.46 -36.90 3.19
C GLN A 25 13.30 -38.02 2.55
N ILE A 26 14.39 -37.67 1.84
CA ILE A 26 15.28 -38.62 1.17
C ILE A 26 16.39 -39.08 2.11
N THR A 27 17.05 -38.14 2.79
CA THR A 27 18.27 -38.43 3.57
C THR A 27 18.01 -38.61 5.06
N GLY A 28 16.82 -38.23 5.55
CA GLY A 28 16.48 -38.22 6.97
C GLY A 28 17.28 -37.21 7.81
N GLN A 29 18.06 -36.34 7.16
CA GLN A 29 18.89 -35.34 7.85
C GLN A 29 18.11 -34.04 8.09
N PRO A 30 18.41 -33.30 9.17
CA PRO A 30 17.87 -31.97 9.39
C PRO A 30 18.21 -31.04 8.22
N LEU A 31 17.23 -30.29 7.73
CA LEU A 31 17.41 -29.21 6.78
C LEU A 31 17.84 -27.96 7.56
N ILE A 32 18.98 -27.38 7.17
CA ILE A 32 19.54 -26.19 7.79
C ILE A 32 19.39 -25.03 6.81
N PRO A 33 18.53 -24.03 7.10
CA PRO A 33 18.45 -22.81 6.30
C PRO A 33 19.78 -22.07 6.27
N GLY A 34 20.03 -21.30 5.21
CA GLY A 34 21.34 -20.67 4.97
C GLY A 34 21.81 -19.65 6.02
N SER A 35 20.94 -19.20 6.93
CA SER A 35 21.28 -18.34 8.08
C SER A 35 20.84 -18.97 9.40
N ALA A 36 21.20 -20.23 9.57
CA ALA A 36 20.89 -20.98 10.77
C ALA A 36 21.99 -22.03 11.05
N THR A 37 22.05 -22.51 12.29
CA THR A 37 22.97 -23.56 12.74
C THR A 37 22.26 -24.55 13.66
N LEU A 38 22.79 -25.76 13.81
CA LEU A 38 22.31 -26.72 14.82
C LEU A 38 22.93 -26.46 16.20
N GLN A 39 23.92 -25.57 16.29
CA GLN A 39 24.54 -25.21 17.56
C GLN A 39 23.64 -24.26 18.33
N ALA A 40 23.30 -24.62 19.57
CA ALA A 40 22.50 -23.76 20.43
C ALA A 40 23.30 -22.52 20.87
N PRO A 41 22.66 -21.34 20.99
CA PRO A 41 23.30 -20.20 21.64
C PRO A 41 23.57 -20.51 23.12
N PRO A 42 24.59 -19.89 23.73
CA PRO A 42 25.06 -20.21 25.08
C PRO A 42 24.03 -19.88 26.17
N SER A 43 23.09 -18.98 25.90
CA SER A 43 21.94 -18.70 26.75
C SER A 43 20.80 -18.11 25.92
N PHE A 44 19.56 -18.44 26.28
CA PHE A 44 18.35 -17.81 25.75
C PHE A 44 17.93 -16.58 26.57
N ASP A 45 18.48 -16.43 27.77
CA ASP A 45 18.09 -15.40 28.76
C ASP A 45 19.23 -14.39 28.93
N ILE A 46 19.67 -13.84 27.80
CA ILE A 46 20.69 -12.81 27.76
C ILE A 46 19.92 -11.49 27.86
N GLY A 47 19.94 -10.85 29.04
CA GLY A 47 19.21 -9.61 29.28
C GLY A 47 19.49 -8.53 28.21
N ASN A 48 18.61 -7.52 28.11
CA ASN A 48 18.54 -6.58 26.98
C ASN A 48 19.85 -5.90 26.53
N GLU A 49 20.87 -5.82 27.39
CA GLU A 49 22.17 -5.19 27.09
C GLU A 49 23.14 -6.09 26.30
N ARG A 50 22.87 -7.40 26.19
CA ARG A 50 23.74 -8.36 25.51
C ARG A 50 22.95 -9.25 24.55
N ILE A 51 23.63 -9.84 23.56
CA ILE A 51 23.00 -10.75 22.59
C ILE A 51 24.01 -11.79 22.10
N ALA A 52 23.53 -12.98 21.75
CA ALA A 52 24.36 -14.02 21.14
C ALA A 52 24.60 -13.69 19.66
N VAL A 53 25.85 -13.82 19.21
CA VAL A 53 26.30 -13.58 17.84
C VAL A 53 27.05 -14.82 17.34
N PHE A 54 26.58 -15.39 16.24
CA PHE A 54 27.20 -16.57 15.63
C PHE A 54 28.46 -16.18 14.85
N VAL A 55 29.58 -16.82 15.13
CA VAL A 55 30.86 -16.49 14.46
C VAL A 55 31.15 -17.46 13.33
N SER A 56 31.14 -18.76 13.62
CA SER A 56 31.31 -19.83 12.64
C SER A 56 30.92 -21.17 13.25
N GLU A 57 30.83 -22.23 12.44
CA GLU A 57 30.62 -23.59 12.96
C GLU A 57 31.78 -24.06 13.87
N GLU A 58 33.00 -23.55 13.67
CA GLU A 58 34.16 -23.95 14.49
C GLU A 58 34.20 -23.19 15.83
N GLN A 59 33.80 -21.92 15.83
CA GLN A 59 33.88 -21.05 17.00
C GLN A 59 32.55 -20.96 17.77
N GLY A 60 31.45 -21.33 17.12
CA GLY A 60 30.10 -21.27 17.67
C GLY A 60 29.65 -19.83 17.92
N TRP A 61 28.93 -19.65 19.03
CA TRP A 61 28.31 -18.40 19.44
C TRP A 61 29.18 -17.64 20.44
N THR A 62 29.14 -16.31 20.35
CA THR A 62 29.75 -15.41 21.32
C THR A 62 28.71 -14.46 21.89
N ILE A 63 28.97 -13.91 23.08
CA ILE A 63 28.11 -12.88 23.67
C ILE A 63 28.71 -11.50 23.38
N ALA A 64 27.92 -10.63 22.73
CA ALA A 64 28.30 -9.26 22.41
C ALA A 64 27.35 -8.24 23.08
N ALA A 65 27.75 -6.97 23.06
CA ALA A 65 26.86 -5.87 23.46
C ALA A 65 25.70 -5.74 22.45
N ASN A 66 24.49 -5.51 22.94
CA ASN A 66 23.28 -5.48 22.11
C ASN A 66 23.06 -4.12 21.42
N ASN A 67 24.04 -3.70 20.62
CA ASN A 67 24.04 -2.40 19.93
C ASN A 67 23.66 -2.52 18.43
N PHE A 68 23.04 -3.64 18.04
CA PHE A 68 22.61 -3.89 16.67
C PHE A 68 21.40 -3.04 16.32
N TRP A 69 21.45 -2.40 15.15
CA TRP A 69 20.35 -1.59 14.66
C TRP A 69 19.19 -2.50 14.25
N ARG A 70 18.08 -2.40 14.98
CA ARG A 70 16.87 -3.20 14.78
C ARG A 70 15.68 -2.25 14.80
N PRO A 71 15.24 -1.76 13.64
CA PRO A 71 14.14 -0.81 13.60
C PRO A 71 12.86 -1.46 14.13
N ALA A 72 12.10 -0.71 14.91
CA ALA A 72 10.84 -1.19 15.45
C ALA A 72 9.82 -1.25 14.30
N MET A 73 9.24 -2.43 14.09
CA MET A 73 8.12 -2.60 13.16
C MET A 73 6.81 -2.43 13.91
N VAL A 74 6.07 -1.37 13.57
CA VAL A 74 4.77 -1.05 14.17
C VAL A 74 3.66 -1.42 13.20
N ARG A 75 2.83 -2.38 13.58
CA ARG A 75 1.64 -2.78 12.82
C ARG A 75 0.58 -1.67 12.86
N TYR A 76 0.04 -1.32 11.71
CA TYR A 76 -1.00 -0.31 11.54
C TYR A 76 -2.10 -0.83 10.63
N GLN A 77 -3.28 -1.04 11.20
CA GLN A 77 -4.46 -1.57 10.50
C GLN A 77 -5.58 -0.53 10.52
N PRO A 78 -5.58 0.43 9.58
CA PRO A 78 -6.61 1.46 9.53
C PRO A 78 -7.97 0.87 9.18
N VAL A 79 -9.02 1.36 9.84
CA VAL A 79 -10.42 1.04 9.53
C VAL A 79 -11.03 2.23 8.79
N LEU A 80 -11.49 2.03 7.55
CA LEU A 80 -12.08 3.09 6.71
C LEU A 80 -13.61 3.18 6.80
N GLY A 81 -14.19 2.34 7.66
CA GLY A 81 -15.59 2.42 8.09
C GLY A 81 -16.61 1.86 7.11
N ASN A 82 -16.20 1.03 6.13
CA ASN A 82 -17.15 0.36 5.26
C ASN A 82 -17.54 -1.03 5.79
N PRO A 83 -18.78 -1.47 5.53
CA PRO A 83 -19.18 -2.84 5.80
C PRO A 83 -18.46 -3.80 4.85
N MET A 84 -17.95 -4.90 5.41
CA MET A 84 -17.29 -5.96 4.67
C MET A 84 -18.32 -7.02 4.27
N THR A 85 -18.53 -7.22 2.97
CA THR A 85 -19.48 -8.20 2.46
C THR A 85 -18.84 -9.22 1.54
N GLY A 86 -17.54 -9.11 1.26
CA GLY A 86 -16.82 -9.95 0.31
C GLY A 86 -17.16 -9.68 -1.16
N ARG A 87 -17.95 -8.64 -1.45
CA ARG A 87 -18.40 -8.30 -2.81
C ARG A 87 -18.23 -6.80 -3.04
N PHE A 88 -17.38 -6.43 -3.98
CA PHE A 88 -17.05 -5.06 -4.28
C PHE A 88 -16.56 -4.93 -5.72
N SER A 89 -16.68 -3.72 -6.28
CA SER A 89 -16.28 -3.38 -7.63
C SER A 89 -15.85 -1.92 -7.67
N ILE A 90 -15.15 -1.50 -8.71
CA ILE A 90 -14.89 -0.10 -9.02
C ILE A 90 -16.14 0.50 -9.65
N ILE A 91 -16.63 1.59 -9.06
CA ILE A 91 -17.74 2.34 -9.62
C ILE A 91 -17.43 2.82 -11.05
N GLN A 92 -18.41 2.69 -11.95
CA GLN A 92 -18.25 3.09 -13.35
C GLN A 92 -19.11 4.31 -13.64
N TYR A 93 -18.55 5.24 -14.42
CA TYR A 93 -19.24 6.40 -14.95
C TYR A 93 -19.00 6.46 -16.45
N PRO A 94 -20.04 6.65 -17.27
CA PRO A 94 -19.83 7.02 -18.66
C PRO A 94 -19.21 8.42 -18.74
N ALA A 95 -18.39 8.67 -19.76
CA ALA A 95 -17.63 9.91 -19.89
C ALA A 95 -18.48 11.19 -19.79
N TYR A 96 -19.73 11.14 -20.27
CA TYR A 96 -20.62 12.31 -20.26
C TYR A 96 -21.11 12.70 -18.84
N GLU A 97 -21.12 11.77 -17.89
CA GLU A 97 -21.45 12.06 -16.47
C GLU A 97 -20.29 12.75 -15.73
N LEU A 98 -19.09 12.77 -16.32
CA LEU A 98 -17.89 13.36 -15.73
C LEU A 98 -17.58 14.75 -16.30
N LEU A 99 -18.48 15.35 -17.08
CA LEU A 99 -18.28 16.62 -17.80
C LEU A 99 -18.58 17.88 -16.96
N LYS A 100 -18.15 17.91 -15.69
CA LYS A 100 -18.39 19.08 -14.81
C LYS A 100 -17.28 20.14 -14.82
N TYR A 101 -16.14 19.84 -15.45
CA TYR A 101 -14.98 20.74 -15.46
C TYR A 101 -14.99 21.64 -16.70
N PRO A 102 -14.70 22.95 -16.55
CA PRO A 102 -14.67 23.88 -17.68
C PRO A 102 -13.52 23.55 -18.63
N GLY A 103 -13.68 23.86 -19.91
CA GLY A 103 -12.59 23.73 -20.87
C GLY A 103 -11.55 24.83 -20.68
N ILE A 104 -10.28 24.49 -20.83
CA ILE A 104 -9.20 25.48 -20.94
C ILE A 104 -8.68 25.46 -22.38
N PRO A 105 -8.74 26.58 -23.12
CA PRO A 105 -8.28 26.64 -24.50
C PRO A 105 -6.87 26.06 -24.67
N ARG A 106 -6.73 25.09 -25.58
CA ARG A 106 -5.46 24.41 -25.92
C ARG A 106 -4.79 23.59 -24.80
N VAL A 107 -5.36 23.54 -23.60
CA VAL A 107 -4.79 22.80 -22.46
C VAL A 107 -5.69 21.63 -22.07
N MET A 108 -7.00 21.86 -21.97
CA MET A 108 -7.94 20.89 -21.41
C MET A 108 -9.28 20.93 -22.13
N ALA A 109 -9.64 19.84 -22.81
CA ALA A 109 -10.97 19.64 -23.35
C ALA A 109 -11.81 18.82 -22.34
N PRO A 110 -13.01 19.28 -21.92
CA PRO A 110 -13.82 18.59 -20.92
C PRO A 110 -14.13 17.13 -21.28
N MET A 111 -14.45 16.87 -22.55
CA MET A 111 -14.73 15.52 -23.03
C MET A 111 -13.53 14.58 -22.88
N THR A 112 -12.32 15.07 -23.14
CA THR A 112 -11.09 14.28 -22.99
C THR A 112 -10.84 13.92 -21.52
N VAL A 113 -11.10 14.84 -20.59
CA VAL A 113 -11.01 14.57 -19.14
C VAL A 113 -12.02 13.50 -18.73
N GLY A 114 -13.29 13.64 -19.15
CA GLY A 114 -14.33 12.65 -18.88
C GLY A 114 -14.00 11.26 -19.42
N MET A 115 -13.51 11.19 -20.67
CA MET A 115 -13.06 9.93 -21.27
C MET A 115 -11.85 9.32 -20.54
N ALA A 116 -10.86 10.13 -20.15
CA ALA A 116 -9.68 9.66 -19.45
C ALA A 116 -10.02 9.10 -18.07
N LEU A 117 -10.88 9.79 -17.31
CA LEU A 117 -11.35 9.32 -16.01
C LEU A 117 -12.18 8.03 -16.15
N SER A 118 -13.16 8.01 -17.06
CA SER A 118 -13.98 6.81 -17.33
C SER A 118 -13.11 5.61 -17.73
N GLY A 119 -12.16 5.79 -18.64
CA GLY A 119 -11.23 4.75 -19.07
C GLY A 119 -10.35 4.21 -17.93
N ARG A 120 -9.93 5.06 -16.99
CA ARG A 120 -9.19 4.60 -15.81
C ARG A 120 -10.05 3.82 -14.83
N LEU A 121 -11.31 4.21 -14.63
CA LEU A 121 -12.23 3.42 -13.80
C LEU A 121 -12.46 2.03 -14.38
N THR A 122 -12.58 1.92 -15.71
CA THR A 122 -12.68 0.63 -16.40
C THR A 122 -11.38 -0.18 -16.27
N TYR A 123 -10.23 0.47 -16.41
CA TYR A 123 -8.93 -0.20 -16.21
C TYR A 123 -8.78 -0.73 -14.79
N MET A 124 -9.11 0.08 -13.79
CA MET A 124 -9.09 -0.32 -12.38
C MET A 124 -10.03 -1.48 -12.10
N GLN A 125 -11.21 -1.52 -12.72
CA GLN A 125 -12.14 -2.66 -12.60
C GLN A 125 -11.50 -3.95 -13.11
N LYS A 126 -10.85 -3.92 -14.28
CA LYS A 126 -10.14 -5.09 -14.82
C LYS A 126 -9.02 -5.57 -13.90
N ARG A 127 -8.24 -4.64 -13.34
CA ARG A 127 -7.19 -4.99 -12.37
C ARG A 127 -7.75 -5.56 -11.07
N LEU A 128 -8.88 -5.04 -10.61
CA LEU A 128 -9.56 -5.59 -9.45
C LEU A 128 -10.05 -7.03 -9.69
N GLU A 129 -10.68 -7.29 -10.84
CA GLU A 129 -11.13 -8.63 -11.21
C GLU A 129 -9.98 -9.64 -11.27
N GLU A 130 -8.84 -9.23 -11.83
CA GLU A 130 -7.62 -10.03 -11.87
C GLU A 130 -7.08 -10.34 -10.46
N VAL A 131 -7.00 -9.35 -9.57
CA VAL A 131 -6.57 -9.56 -8.17
C VAL A 131 -7.51 -10.51 -7.43
N ILE A 132 -8.83 -10.37 -7.62
CA ILE A 132 -9.82 -11.28 -7.04
C ILE A 132 -9.64 -12.70 -7.57
N HIS A 133 -9.43 -12.85 -8.88
CA HIS A 133 -9.21 -14.15 -9.49
C HIS A 133 -7.96 -14.84 -8.91
N LEU A 134 -6.81 -14.14 -8.88
CA LEU A 134 -5.56 -14.67 -8.32
C LEU A 134 -5.72 -15.08 -6.85
N TYR A 135 -6.43 -14.29 -6.06
CA TYR A 135 -6.71 -14.59 -4.67
C TYR A 135 -7.53 -15.88 -4.50
N GLN A 136 -8.54 -16.10 -5.34
CA GLN A 136 -9.38 -17.30 -5.31
C GLN A 136 -8.61 -18.56 -5.71
N GLU A 137 -7.68 -18.44 -6.66
CA GLU A 137 -6.85 -19.54 -7.14
C GLU A 137 -5.79 -19.99 -6.12
N ARG A 138 -5.53 -19.20 -5.06
CA ARG A 138 -4.54 -19.53 -4.02
C ARG A 138 -4.74 -20.90 -3.36
N ALA A 139 -5.98 -21.37 -3.29
CA ALA A 139 -6.30 -22.65 -2.68
C ALA A 139 -5.88 -23.87 -3.54
N GLN A 140 -5.65 -23.67 -4.85
CA GLN A 140 -5.53 -24.78 -5.81
C GLN A 140 -4.09 -25.20 -6.10
N SER A 141 -3.13 -24.27 -6.07
CA SER A 141 -1.67 -24.49 -6.07
C SER A 141 -1.01 -23.17 -6.43
N VAL A 142 -0.13 -22.66 -5.57
CA VAL A 142 0.44 -21.32 -5.80
C VAL A 142 1.87 -21.44 -6.28
N ALA A 143 2.10 -21.11 -7.55
CA ALA A 143 3.45 -20.75 -7.97
C ALA A 143 3.83 -19.46 -7.23
N PRO A 144 5.03 -19.36 -6.60
CA PRO A 144 5.44 -18.14 -5.90
C PRO A 144 5.31 -16.85 -6.75
N TYR A 145 5.45 -16.98 -8.07
CA TYR A 145 5.30 -15.88 -9.02
C TYR A 145 3.87 -15.30 -9.08
N ASP A 146 2.83 -16.11 -8.83
CA ASP A 146 1.43 -15.66 -8.86
C ASP A 146 1.12 -14.75 -7.67
N LEU A 147 1.72 -15.02 -6.50
CA LEU A 147 1.59 -14.16 -5.31
C LEU A 147 2.23 -12.79 -5.53
N VAL A 148 3.43 -12.80 -6.11
CA VAL A 148 4.13 -11.55 -6.48
C VAL A 148 3.31 -10.78 -7.50
N TYR A 149 2.74 -11.47 -8.49
CA TYR A 149 1.91 -10.82 -9.50
C TYR A 149 0.62 -10.22 -8.91
N GLU A 150 -0.05 -10.91 -8.00
CA GLU A 150 -1.21 -10.37 -7.27
C GLU A 150 -0.85 -9.08 -6.51
N LYS A 151 0.33 -9.04 -5.88
CA LYS A 151 0.82 -7.84 -5.19
C LYS A 151 1.07 -6.69 -6.17
N ILE A 152 1.76 -6.94 -7.27
CA ILE A 152 2.02 -5.93 -8.30
C ILE A 152 0.70 -5.37 -8.89
N ALA A 153 -0.27 -6.25 -9.17
CA ALA A 153 -1.58 -5.83 -9.66
C ALA A 153 -2.35 -4.99 -8.61
N THR A 154 -2.23 -5.36 -7.34
CA THR A 154 -2.82 -4.60 -6.22
C THR A 154 -2.15 -3.23 -6.05
N GLU A 155 -0.83 -3.14 -6.20
CA GLU A 155 -0.08 -1.88 -6.16
C GLU A 155 -0.51 -0.95 -7.28
N ASP A 156 -0.57 -1.45 -8.53
CA ASP A 156 -1.03 -0.65 -9.66
C ASP A 156 -2.46 -0.13 -9.45
N LEU A 157 -3.37 -0.97 -8.94
CA LEU A 157 -4.73 -0.54 -8.58
C LEU A 157 -4.73 0.65 -7.61
N VAL A 158 -3.90 0.61 -6.56
CA VAL A 158 -3.76 1.71 -5.58
C VAL A 158 -3.14 2.96 -6.21
N LEU A 159 -2.15 2.80 -7.08
CA LEU A 159 -1.55 3.92 -7.82
C LEU A 159 -2.57 4.61 -8.73
N GLN A 160 -3.42 3.84 -9.43
CA GLN A 160 -4.50 4.41 -10.24
C GLN A 160 -5.57 5.11 -9.39
N MET A 161 -5.96 4.54 -8.24
CA MET A 161 -6.87 5.20 -7.29
C MET A 161 -6.34 6.56 -6.85
N LYS A 162 -5.07 6.63 -6.43
CA LYS A 162 -4.44 7.89 -6.00
C LYS A 162 -4.37 8.90 -7.15
N ARG A 163 -4.05 8.44 -8.36
CA ARG A 163 -4.02 9.30 -9.55
C ARG A 163 -5.39 9.91 -9.86
N VAL A 164 -6.46 9.12 -9.82
CA VAL A 164 -7.83 9.62 -10.04
C VAL A 164 -8.19 10.66 -8.99
N VAL A 165 -7.90 10.39 -7.71
CA VAL A 165 -8.11 11.33 -6.61
C VAL A 165 -7.36 12.65 -6.84
N ASP A 166 -6.07 12.59 -7.14
CA ASP A 166 -5.26 13.80 -7.35
C ASP A 166 -5.74 14.62 -8.55
N GLU A 167 -6.09 13.96 -9.65
CA GLU A 167 -6.64 14.64 -10.81
C GLU A 167 -7.99 15.29 -10.52
N ILE A 168 -8.84 14.69 -9.67
CA ILE A 168 -10.08 15.33 -9.22
C ILE A 168 -9.77 16.59 -8.42
N PHE A 169 -8.85 16.53 -7.44
CA PHE A 169 -8.48 17.71 -6.65
C PHE A 169 -7.90 18.83 -7.52
N MET A 170 -7.05 18.49 -8.49
CA MET A 170 -6.50 19.44 -9.46
C MET A 170 -7.61 20.07 -10.31
N ASN A 171 -8.52 19.26 -10.86
CA ASN A 171 -9.60 19.75 -11.71
C ASN A 171 -10.65 20.57 -10.92
N GLU A 172 -10.90 20.22 -9.66
CA GLU A 172 -11.73 21.02 -8.75
C GLU A 172 -11.11 22.38 -8.45
N TRP A 173 -9.79 22.44 -8.23
CA TRP A 173 -9.08 23.70 -8.10
C TRP A 173 -9.26 24.57 -9.36
N ILE A 174 -9.03 24.00 -10.55
CA ILE A 174 -9.21 24.71 -11.84
C ILE A 174 -10.66 25.21 -11.99
N ARG A 175 -11.64 24.37 -11.67
CA ARG A 175 -13.07 24.70 -11.79
C ARG A 175 -13.48 25.85 -10.87
N LEU A 176 -12.92 25.92 -9.67
CA LEU A 176 -13.31 26.89 -8.66
C LEU A 176 -12.59 28.24 -8.78
N GLU A 177 -11.36 28.24 -9.32
CA GLU A 177 -10.63 29.48 -9.61
C GLU A 177 -11.25 30.23 -10.80
N GLU A 178 -12.28 31.04 -10.52
CA GLU A 178 -13.04 31.83 -11.50
C GLU A 178 -13.44 31.03 -12.74
N ALA A 179 -13.92 29.79 -12.55
CA ALA A 179 -14.27 28.87 -13.63
C ALA A 179 -13.12 28.60 -14.63
N GLY A 180 -11.87 28.70 -14.17
CA GLY A 180 -10.66 28.57 -14.97
C GLY A 180 -10.13 29.87 -15.57
N GLN A 181 -10.80 31.02 -15.38
CA GLN A 181 -10.32 32.32 -15.92
C GLN A 181 -8.97 32.72 -15.31
N LYS A 182 -8.84 32.68 -13.98
CA LYS A 182 -7.54 32.92 -13.32
C LYS A 182 -6.46 31.97 -13.79
N PHE A 183 -6.80 30.70 -14.03
CA PHE A 183 -5.83 29.77 -14.60
C PHE A 183 -5.41 30.18 -16.01
N ALA A 184 -6.35 30.60 -16.87
CA ALA A 184 -6.06 31.08 -18.21
C ALA A 184 -5.21 32.37 -18.23
N GLU A 185 -5.24 33.16 -17.16
CA GLU A 185 -4.40 34.34 -16.99
C GLU A 185 -3.01 34.00 -16.42
N GLU A 186 -2.98 33.31 -15.27
CA GLU A 186 -1.76 33.03 -14.52
C GLU A 186 -0.95 31.85 -15.09
N HIS A 187 -1.60 30.91 -15.77
CA HIS A 187 -1.03 29.66 -16.29
C HIS A 187 -0.34 28.79 -15.21
N ILE A 188 -0.79 28.87 -13.96
CA ILE A 188 -0.21 28.17 -12.81
C ILE A 188 -1.23 27.22 -12.20
N ILE A 189 -0.86 25.96 -12.02
CA ILE A 189 -1.62 25.00 -11.18
C ILE A 189 -1.02 25.02 -9.78
N ARG A 190 -1.80 25.49 -8.79
CA ARG A 190 -1.32 25.62 -7.40
C ARG A 190 -1.59 24.38 -6.54
N VAL A 191 -2.58 23.57 -6.91
CA VAL A 191 -2.90 22.31 -6.24
C VAL A 191 -2.91 21.20 -7.29
N ARG A 192 -1.92 20.31 -7.23
CA ARG A 192 -1.80 19.17 -8.15
C ARG A 192 -2.19 17.83 -7.51
N ALA A 193 -2.26 17.80 -6.18
CA ALA A 193 -2.55 16.61 -5.40
C ALA A 193 -3.16 16.97 -4.04
N VAL A 194 -3.79 15.99 -3.39
CA VAL A 194 -4.46 16.17 -2.07
C VAL A 194 -3.52 16.76 -1.02
N ASN A 195 -2.26 16.32 -0.99
CA ASN A 195 -1.26 16.74 -0.02
C ASN A 195 -0.75 18.18 -0.24
N GLU A 196 -1.09 18.81 -1.36
CA GLU A 196 -0.70 20.20 -1.65
C GLU A 196 -1.77 21.22 -1.24
N VAL A 197 -2.98 20.77 -0.86
CA VAL A 197 -4.11 21.64 -0.51
C VAL A 197 -3.77 22.63 0.61
N ASP A 198 -3.02 22.20 1.62
CA ASP A 198 -2.67 23.07 2.76
C ASP A 198 -1.71 24.20 2.37
N SER A 199 -0.93 24.02 1.29
CA SER A 199 -0.02 25.03 0.75
C SER A 199 -0.71 26.09 -0.12
N ALA A 200 -1.98 25.86 -0.50
CA ALA A 200 -2.73 26.80 -1.32
C ALA A 200 -3.04 28.11 -0.58
N PRO A 201 -3.20 29.24 -1.30
CA PRO A 201 -3.69 30.50 -0.72
C PRO A 201 -5.03 30.32 -0.03
N ALA A 202 -5.27 31.06 1.06
CA ALA A 202 -6.56 31.05 1.73
C ALA A 202 -7.65 31.60 0.81
N GLY A 203 -8.80 30.93 0.78
CA GLY A 203 -9.95 31.33 -0.03
C GLY A 203 -10.99 30.22 -0.17
N PRO A 204 -12.13 30.50 -0.83
CA PRO A 204 -13.23 29.55 -0.98
C PRO A 204 -12.81 28.23 -1.65
N THR A 205 -11.91 28.30 -2.63
CA THR A 205 -11.35 27.12 -3.31
C THR A 205 -10.63 26.21 -2.33
N LYS A 206 -9.72 26.75 -1.52
CA LYS A 206 -8.99 25.99 -0.50
C LYS A 206 -9.96 25.37 0.51
N THR A 207 -10.93 26.14 1.00
CA THR A 207 -11.94 25.64 1.95
C THR A 207 -12.72 24.47 1.36
N HIS A 208 -13.14 24.55 0.09
CA HIS A 208 -13.83 23.45 -0.57
C HIS A 208 -12.98 22.18 -0.65
N LEU A 209 -11.71 22.30 -1.08
CA LEU A 209 -10.81 21.15 -1.19
C LEU A 209 -10.49 20.53 0.19
N ILE A 210 -10.36 21.35 1.23
CA ILE A 210 -10.23 20.87 2.61
C ILE A 210 -11.47 20.08 3.01
N ASN A 211 -12.67 20.60 2.75
CA ASN A 211 -13.91 19.88 3.07
C ASN A 211 -13.99 18.53 2.34
N MET A 212 -13.66 18.49 1.04
CA MET A 212 -13.60 17.23 0.28
C MET A 212 -12.65 16.20 0.90
N ARG A 213 -11.48 16.64 1.37
CA ARG A 213 -10.49 15.79 2.04
C ARG A 213 -10.99 15.34 3.43
N ASP A 214 -11.53 16.26 4.21
CA ASP A 214 -11.87 16.05 5.62
C ASP A 214 -13.20 15.30 5.81
N GLU A 215 -13.95 15.07 4.72
CA GLU A 215 -15.08 14.13 4.69
C GLU A 215 -14.66 12.64 4.73
N ASP A 216 -13.39 12.33 4.43
CA ASP A 216 -12.84 10.97 4.50
C ASP A 216 -11.32 10.97 4.83
N PRO A 217 -10.92 11.57 5.96
CA PRO A 217 -9.52 11.89 6.22
C PRO A 217 -8.65 10.65 6.34
N MET A 218 -9.22 9.55 6.87
CA MET A 218 -8.52 8.28 7.00
C MET A 218 -8.25 7.66 5.63
N PHE A 219 -9.23 7.65 4.73
CA PHE A 219 -9.05 7.14 3.37
C PHE A 219 -7.91 7.88 2.63
N PHE A 220 -7.92 9.22 2.64
CA PHE A 220 -6.88 9.99 1.95
C PHE A 220 -5.49 9.82 2.58
N THR A 221 -5.42 9.72 3.91
CA THR A 221 -4.18 9.46 4.62
C THR A 221 -3.61 8.11 4.22
N VAL A 222 -4.42 7.05 4.31
CA VAL A 222 -4.00 5.68 3.96
C VAL A 222 -3.63 5.58 2.48
N LEU A 223 -4.43 6.12 1.57
CA LEU A 223 -4.15 6.08 0.14
C LEU A 223 -2.85 6.81 -0.20
N THR A 224 -2.57 7.93 0.47
CA THR A 224 -1.32 8.69 0.29
C THR A 224 -0.11 7.94 0.84
N ASP A 225 -0.22 7.35 2.03
CA ASP A 225 0.84 6.55 2.64
C ASP A 225 1.15 5.31 1.79
N LEU A 226 0.12 4.60 1.31
CA LEU A 226 0.28 3.45 0.41
C LEU A 226 1.00 3.84 -0.88
N ARG A 227 0.51 4.87 -1.59
CA ARG A 227 1.15 5.33 -2.83
C ARG A 227 2.60 5.75 -2.61
N ASN A 228 2.87 6.50 -1.54
CA ASN A 228 4.23 6.96 -1.27
C ASN A 228 5.16 5.79 -0.94
N SER A 229 4.63 4.79 -0.24
CA SER A 229 5.35 3.56 0.02
C SER A 229 5.72 2.84 -1.27
N PHE A 230 4.74 2.50 -2.11
CA PHE A 230 4.98 1.79 -3.36
C PHE A 230 5.89 2.55 -4.33
N ALA A 231 5.85 3.88 -4.33
CA ALA A 231 6.65 4.68 -5.25
C ALA A 231 8.10 4.91 -4.79
N HIS A 232 8.37 4.94 -3.48
CA HIS A 232 9.63 5.51 -2.96
C HIS A 232 10.35 4.68 -1.90
N HIS A 233 9.73 3.64 -1.33
CA HIS A 233 10.30 2.94 -0.18
C HIS A 233 10.95 1.61 -0.56
N PHE A 234 12.25 1.48 -0.26
CA PHE A 234 13.01 0.25 -0.48
C PHE A 234 12.49 -1.01 0.27
N PRO A 235 11.88 -0.94 1.48
CA PRO A 235 11.44 -2.15 2.17
C PRO A 235 10.14 -2.75 1.63
N VAL A 236 9.54 -2.20 0.56
CA VAL A 236 8.29 -2.73 -0.01
C VAL A 236 8.40 -4.20 -0.43
N ALA A 237 9.57 -4.65 -0.91
CA ALA A 237 9.76 -6.04 -1.30
C ALA A 237 9.56 -7.03 -0.13
N GLU A 238 9.83 -6.60 1.11
CA GLU A 238 9.70 -7.46 2.31
C GLU A 238 8.24 -7.85 2.60
N VAL A 239 7.26 -7.06 2.13
CA VAL A 239 5.85 -7.35 2.36
C VAL A 239 5.23 -8.26 1.31
N TYR A 240 5.98 -8.68 0.29
CA TYR A 240 5.43 -9.55 -0.74
C TYR A 240 5.09 -10.94 -0.18
N ASN A 241 5.79 -11.33 0.89
CA ASN A 241 5.49 -12.53 1.66
C ASN A 241 4.34 -12.35 2.66
N LEU A 242 3.87 -11.11 2.90
CA LEU A 242 2.75 -10.83 3.79
C LEU A 242 1.44 -10.89 3.01
N ILE A 243 0.69 -11.95 3.27
CA ILE A 243 -0.50 -12.30 2.52
C ILE A 243 -1.67 -12.44 3.48
N GLY A 244 -2.76 -11.70 3.22
CA GLY A 244 -4.02 -11.91 3.93
C GLY A 244 -4.64 -13.25 3.53
N ILE A 245 -4.94 -14.09 4.53
CA ILE A 245 -5.52 -15.42 4.35
C ILE A 245 -7.03 -15.34 4.23
N ASP A 246 -7.68 -14.57 5.11
CA ASP A 246 -9.14 -14.47 5.17
C ASP A 246 -9.69 -13.39 4.25
N HIS A 247 -8.89 -12.37 3.97
CA HIS A 247 -9.26 -11.24 3.12
C HIS A 247 -8.11 -10.78 2.22
N LEU A 248 -8.49 -10.30 1.02
CA LEU A 248 -7.62 -9.52 0.14
C LEU A 248 -7.09 -8.28 0.89
N THR A 249 -5.77 -8.15 0.93
CA THR A 249 -5.07 -7.12 1.70
C THR A 249 -4.06 -6.38 0.85
N VAL A 250 -4.06 -5.06 1.01
CA VAL A 250 -2.99 -4.18 0.55
C VAL A 250 -2.03 -4.00 1.73
N ASN A 251 -0.79 -4.47 1.56
CA ASN A 251 0.24 -4.39 2.60
C ASN A 251 1.42 -3.58 2.08
N THR A 252 2.04 -2.79 2.95
CA THR A 252 3.28 -2.07 2.61
C THR A 252 4.06 -1.65 3.86
N LEU A 253 5.35 -1.36 3.69
CA LEU A 253 6.20 -0.79 4.75
C LEU A 253 6.43 0.70 4.49
N TYR A 254 5.81 1.52 5.33
CA TYR A 254 5.90 2.96 5.24
C TYR A 254 6.93 3.51 6.25
N VAL A 255 7.90 4.26 5.73
CA VAL A 255 8.87 5.01 6.52
C VAL A 255 8.50 6.50 6.49
N LYS A 256 8.04 7.02 7.62
CA LYS A 256 7.61 8.42 7.67
C LYS A 256 8.82 9.34 7.66
N ASN A 257 8.88 10.28 6.71
CA ASN A 257 9.95 11.28 6.59
C ASN A 257 11.38 10.69 6.55
N GLY A 258 11.52 9.44 6.08
CA GLY A 258 12.81 8.76 6.04
C GLY A 258 13.36 8.29 7.41
N ASP A 259 12.56 8.36 8.49
CA ASP A 259 12.95 7.81 9.79
C ASP A 259 12.90 6.28 9.79
N VAL A 260 14.00 5.67 9.36
CA VAL A 260 14.14 4.22 9.25
C VAL A 260 14.18 3.50 10.61
N ASN A 261 14.25 4.21 11.74
CA ASN A 261 14.22 3.57 13.07
C ASN A 261 12.83 3.03 13.42
N THR A 262 11.79 3.57 12.79
CA THR A 262 10.41 3.11 12.96
C THR A 262 9.82 2.82 11.59
N VAL A 263 9.53 1.56 11.33
CA VAL A 263 8.88 1.13 10.10
C VAL A 263 7.43 0.80 10.40
N ARG A 264 6.50 1.42 9.68
CA ARG A 264 5.07 1.12 9.83
C ARG A 264 4.65 0.07 8.82
N LEU A 265 4.19 -1.08 9.30
CA LEU A 265 3.50 -2.06 8.47
C LEU A 265 2.04 -1.64 8.33
N ILE A 266 1.68 -1.10 7.17
CA ILE A 266 0.29 -0.74 6.85
C ILE A 266 -0.36 -1.96 6.23
N GLU A 267 -1.50 -2.38 6.79
CA GLU A 267 -2.33 -3.43 6.21
C GLU A 267 -3.78 -2.93 6.14
N VAL A 268 -4.35 -2.88 4.95
CA VAL A 268 -5.75 -2.49 4.75
C VAL A 268 -6.46 -3.51 3.87
N TRP A 269 -7.72 -3.79 4.19
CA TRP A 269 -8.54 -4.63 3.34
C TRP A 269 -8.85 -3.93 2.01
N LEU A 270 -8.63 -4.65 0.91
CA LEU A 270 -8.82 -4.08 -0.43
C LEU A 270 -10.29 -3.65 -0.64
N GLU A 271 -11.25 -4.42 -0.10
CA GLU A 271 -12.67 -4.07 -0.15
C GLU A 271 -12.97 -2.74 0.54
N ASP A 272 -12.41 -2.50 1.73
CA ASP A 272 -12.64 -1.27 2.49
C ASP A 272 -12.04 -0.05 1.75
N LEU A 273 -10.88 -0.24 1.11
CA LEU A 273 -10.24 0.78 0.28
C LEU A 273 -11.05 1.10 -0.98
N VAL A 274 -11.51 0.09 -1.72
CA VAL A 274 -12.34 0.25 -2.93
C VAL A 274 -13.67 0.93 -2.59
N ARG A 275 -14.33 0.52 -1.50
CA ARG A 275 -15.60 1.14 -1.08
C ARG A 275 -15.42 2.60 -0.68
N SER A 276 -14.33 2.94 -0.01
CA SER A 276 -13.99 4.34 0.32
C SER A 276 -13.73 5.16 -0.95
N PHE A 277 -13.02 4.60 -1.93
CA PHE A 277 -12.84 5.22 -3.24
C PHE A 277 -14.19 5.46 -3.95
N ASN A 278 -15.06 4.46 -4.00
CA ASN A 278 -16.40 4.61 -4.59
C ASN A 278 -17.24 5.67 -3.86
N ARG A 279 -17.20 5.70 -2.54
CA ARG A 279 -17.87 6.71 -1.72
C ARG A 279 -17.39 8.12 -2.07
N PHE A 280 -16.09 8.31 -2.22
CA PHE A 280 -15.50 9.57 -2.69
C PHE A 280 -16.01 9.95 -4.10
N MET A 281 -16.03 8.98 -5.03
CA MET A 281 -16.54 9.22 -6.39
C MET A 281 -18.02 9.62 -6.41
N VAL A 282 -18.87 8.92 -5.65
CA VAL A 282 -20.31 9.22 -5.53
C VAL A 282 -20.54 10.61 -4.92
N ARG A 283 -19.77 11.00 -3.91
CA ARG A 283 -19.85 12.36 -3.35
C ARG A 283 -19.45 13.42 -4.37
N THR A 284 -18.44 13.11 -5.19
CA THR A 284 -17.88 14.04 -6.17
C THR A 284 -18.76 14.23 -7.41
N PHE A 285 -19.37 13.15 -7.92
CA PHE A 285 -20.08 13.15 -9.21
C PHE A 285 -21.56 12.78 -9.11
N GLY A 286 -22.04 12.41 -7.92
CA GLY A 286 -23.36 11.81 -7.73
C GLY A 286 -23.35 10.30 -7.98
N ALA A 287 -24.48 9.65 -7.70
CA ALA A 287 -24.66 8.24 -8.06
C ALA A 287 -24.72 8.12 -9.59
N PRO A 288 -24.02 7.14 -10.20
CA PRO A 288 -24.05 6.93 -11.63
C PRO A 288 -25.47 6.60 -12.07
N ILE A 289 -25.87 7.09 -13.25
CA ILE A 289 -27.20 6.80 -13.79
C ILE A 289 -27.17 5.35 -14.28
N SER A 290 -27.65 4.44 -13.44
CA SER A 290 -27.69 2.99 -13.69
C SER A 290 -28.31 2.68 -15.07
N GLY A 291 -27.54 2.08 -15.98
CA GLY A 291 -28.05 1.75 -17.31
C GLY A 291 -27.14 1.01 -18.31
N LEU A 292 -25.86 0.76 -18.01
CA LEU A 292 -24.98 -0.04 -18.89
C LEU A 292 -24.18 -1.02 -18.03
N HIS A 293 -24.81 -2.17 -17.74
CA HIS A 293 -24.12 -3.38 -17.32
C HIS A 293 -23.53 -4.08 -18.55
#